data_AF-E3JUB6-F1
#
_entry.id   AF-E3JUB6-F1
#
_cell.length_a   1.000
_cell.length_b   1.000
_cell.length_c   1.000
_cell.angle_alpha   90.00
_cell.angle_beta   90.00
_cell.angle_gamma   90.00
#
_symmetry.space_group_name_H-M   'P 1'
#
loop_
_entity.id
_entity.type
_entity.pdbx_description
1 polymer ?
#
loop_
_entity_poly.entity_id
_entity_poly.type
_entity_poly.pdbx_seq_one_letter_code
_entity_poly.pdbx_strand_id
1 'polypeptide(L)'
;MLTSSRHVALAMSLLTGAWLARTTLAVDCNFGESVDRKECDQAVASIVYDKPNNTLDRVSSRFAKLSGNCTIIVLNPTKEVVTKQQIEAGFKSIFDLCQPNTGNNPLFNSVYLQNQNHQSEHDTNYFPPRNFIEFTQYKHTQQPVVLGLSSDIQS
;
A
#
# COMPACT_ATOMS: atom_id res chain seq x y z
N MET A 1 23.13 79.41 -2.90
CA MET A 1 21.92 78.63 -3.19
C MET A 1 22.32 77.33 -3.90
N LEU A 2 21.56 76.27 -3.64
CA LEU A 2 21.61 74.89 -4.18
C LEU A 2 22.62 73.90 -3.57
N THR A 3 22.11 73.28 -2.50
CA THR A 3 22.29 71.90 -2.03
C THR A 3 22.56 70.86 -3.14
N SER A 4 23.52 69.97 -2.91
CA SER A 4 23.72 68.73 -3.67
C SER A 4 23.47 67.55 -2.72
N SER A 5 22.23 67.07 -2.70
CA SER A 5 21.84 65.86 -1.97
C SER A 5 22.16 64.63 -2.83
N ARG A 6 23.19 63.86 -2.45
CA ARG A 6 23.41 62.52 -2.99
C ARG A 6 22.49 61.55 -2.25
N HIS A 7 21.42 61.12 -2.89
CA HIS A 7 20.58 60.04 -2.39
C HIS A 7 21.29 58.70 -2.59
N VAL A 8 21.83 58.12 -1.52
CA VAL A 8 22.25 56.71 -1.50
C VAL A 8 20.99 55.88 -1.30
N ALA A 9 20.44 55.34 -2.39
CA ALA A 9 19.36 54.37 -2.32
C ALA A 9 19.95 52.99 -2.01
N LEU A 10 19.95 52.61 -0.72
CA LEU A 10 20.23 51.24 -0.28
C LEU A 10 18.97 50.39 -0.50
N ALA A 11 18.94 49.67 -1.61
CA ALA A 11 17.92 48.64 -1.86
C ALA A 11 18.23 47.41 -1.00
N MET A 12 17.47 47.21 0.08
CA MET A 12 17.51 45.99 0.88
C MET A 12 16.69 44.89 0.19
N SER A 13 17.37 44.02 -0.55
CA SER A 13 16.76 42.79 -1.07
C SER A 13 16.70 41.73 0.02
N LEU A 14 15.58 41.64 0.75
CA LEU A 14 15.27 40.50 1.61
C LEU A 14 14.84 39.32 0.74
N LEU A 15 15.79 38.46 0.38
CA LEU A 15 15.49 37.14 -0.16
C LEU A 15 15.14 36.20 1.01
N THR A 16 13.88 36.23 1.46
CA THR A 16 13.34 35.20 2.35
C THR A 16 13.06 33.94 1.53
N GLY A 17 14.11 33.18 1.24
CA GLY A 17 14.00 31.81 0.74
C GLY A 17 13.52 30.90 1.86
N ALA A 18 12.21 30.85 2.11
CA ALA A 18 11.61 29.80 2.93
C ALA A 18 11.69 28.48 2.14
N TRP A 19 12.78 27.74 2.31
CA TRP A 19 12.84 26.35 1.92
C TRP A 19 11.84 25.60 2.79
N LEU A 20 10.63 25.38 2.26
CA LEU A 20 9.71 24.37 2.78
C LEU A 20 10.44 23.02 2.62
N ALA A 21 11.11 22.58 3.68
CA ALA A 21 11.58 21.21 3.79
C ALA A 21 10.35 20.31 3.65
N ARG A 22 10.13 19.78 2.45
CA ARG A 22 9.15 18.72 2.24
C ARG A 22 9.61 17.59 3.14
N THR A 23 8.88 17.33 4.21
CA THR A 23 9.06 16.12 5.01
C THR A 23 8.66 14.95 4.12
N THR A 24 9.62 14.45 3.34
CA THR A 24 9.45 13.20 2.60
C THR A 24 9.38 12.12 3.65
N LEU A 25 8.20 11.53 3.85
CA LEU A 25 8.09 10.30 4.62
C LEU A 25 8.89 9.25 3.84
N ALA A 26 9.95 8.74 4.46
CA ALA A 26 10.91 7.89 3.78
C ALA A 26 10.36 6.45 3.66
N VAL A 27 10.72 5.79 2.56
CA VAL A 27 10.54 4.35 2.42
C VAL A 27 11.42 3.65 3.45
N ASP A 28 10.86 2.67 4.14
CA ASP A 28 11.53 1.83 5.12
C ASP A 28 11.72 0.41 4.53
N CYS A 29 12.92 -0.14 4.62
CA CYS A 29 13.26 -1.43 4.00
C CYS A 29 13.45 -2.51 5.05
N ASN A 30 12.79 -3.66 4.89
CA ASN A 30 12.90 -4.77 5.84
C ASN A 30 13.99 -5.74 5.36
N PHE A 31 15.22 -5.53 5.80
CA PHE A 31 16.34 -6.39 5.44
C PHE A 31 16.14 -7.83 5.95
N GLY A 32 16.43 -8.82 5.10
CA GLY A 32 16.31 -10.24 5.43
C GLY A 32 14.99 -10.87 5.01
N GLU A 33 14.03 -10.07 4.55
CA GLU A 33 12.80 -10.53 3.90
C GLU A 33 12.85 -10.12 2.43
N SER A 34 12.86 -11.08 1.51
CA SER A 34 12.92 -10.82 0.07
C SER A 34 11.66 -11.27 -0.63
N VAL A 35 11.36 -10.62 -1.76
CA VAL A 35 10.22 -10.93 -2.62
C VAL A 35 10.63 -11.00 -4.08
N ASP A 36 9.93 -11.81 -4.86
CA ASP A 36 10.09 -11.82 -6.32
C ASP A 36 9.36 -10.61 -6.93
N ARG A 37 10.08 -9.85 -7.77
CA ARG A 37 9.54 -8.64 -8.37
C ARG A 37 8.34 -8.93 -9.28
N LYS A 38 8.40 -10.00 -10.07
CA LYS A 38 7.37 -10.33 -11.05
C LYS A 38 6.08 -10.75 -10.34
N GLU A 39 6.20 -11.52 -9.27
CA GLU A 39 5.07 -11.85 -8.39
C GLU A 39 4.45 -10.59 -7.80
N CYS A 40 5.26 -9.66 -7.29
CA CYS A 40 4.74 -8.40 -6.77
C CYS A 40 4.08 -7.51 -7.83
N ASP A 41 4.63 -7.43 -9.03
CA ASP A 41 4.02 -6.70 -10.15
C ASP A 41 2.63 -7.29 -10.49
N GLN A 42 2.50 -8.62 -10.48
CA GLN A 42 1.21 -9.30 -10.67
C GLN A 42 0.23 -9.00 -9.54
N ALA A 43 0.70 -9.00 -8.29
CA ALA A 43 -0.12 -8.68 -7.12
C ALA A 43 -0.68 -7.25 -7.20
N VAL A 44 0.15 -6.23 -7.51
CA VAL A 44 -0.31 -4.84 -7.70
C VAL A 44 -1.27 -4.71 -8.87
N ALA A 45 -1.01 -5.39 -9.99
CA ALA A 45 -1.89 -5.35 -11.15
C ALA A 45 -3.28 -5.95 -10.88
N SER A 46 -3.40 -6.84 -9.90
CA SER A 46 -4.67 -7.48 -9.51
C SER A 46 -5.57 -6.62 -8.60
N ILE A 47 -5.12 -5.42 -8.22
CA ILE A 47 -5.90 -4.49 -7.41
C ILE A 47 -7.09 -3.98 -8.23
N VAL A 48 -8.30 -4.16 -7.67
CA VAL A 48 -9.54 -3.65 -8.26
C VAL A 48 -9.81 -2.27 -7.66
N TYR A 49 -10.14 -1.32 -8.53
CA TYR A 49 -10.40 0.06 -8.17
C TYR A 49 -11.82 0.47 -8.54
N ASP A 50 -12.44 1.27 -7.68
CA ASP A 50 -13.73 1.88 -7.93
C ASP A 50 -13.65 2.87 -9.09
N LYS A 51 -14.61 2.75 -10.00
CA LYS A 51 -14.76 3.63 -11.16
C LYS A 51 -15.77 4.75 -10.84
N PRO A 52 -15.63 5.92 -11.48
CA PRO A 52 -14.65 6.26 -12.52
C PRO A 52 -13.29 6.74 -11.98
N ASN A 53 -13.18 7.05 -10.70
CA ASN A 53 -12.05 7.80 -10.14
C ASN A 53 -10.78 6.96 -9.91
N ASN A 54 -10.82 5.65 -10.14
CA ASN A 54 -9.71 4.72 -9.91
C ASN A 54 -9.19 4.78 -8.47
N THR A 55 -10.11 4.71 -7.51
CA THR A 55 -9.80 4.76 -6.08
C THR A 55 -9.94 3.38 -5.46
N LEU A 56 -9.14 3.09 -4.44
CA LEU A 56 -9.32 1.88 -3.64
C LEU A 56 -10.65 1.98 -2.89
N ASP A 57 -11.34 0.85 -2.73
CA ASP A 57 -12.51 0.75 -1.87
C ASP A 57 -12.18 1.26 -0.44
N ARG A 58 -13.18 1.86 0.21
CA ARG A 58 -13.05 2.49 1.53
C ARG A 58 -13.83 1.72 2.61
N VAL A 59 -14.42 0.56 2.31
CA VAL A 59 -15.09 -0.28 3.30
C VAL A 59 -14.07 -0.84 4.29
N SER A 60 -12.92 -1.29 3.78
CA SER A 60 -11.85 -1.92 4.58
C SER A 60 -10.73 -0.93 4.96
N SER A 61 -10.27 -1.00 6.22
CA SER A 61 -9.09 -0.25 6.69
C SER A 61 -7.76 -0.91 6.32
N ARG A 62 -7.81 -2.15 5.82
CA ARG A 62 -6.68 -2.91 5.33
C ARG A 62 -7.10 -3.65 4.07
N PHE A 63 -6.27 -3.58 3.06
CA PHE A 63 -6.47 -4.24 1.78
C PHE A 63 -5.23 -5.06 1.45
N ALA A 64 -5.41 -6.26 0.90
CA ALA A 64 -4.30 -7.14 0.54
C ALA A 64 -4.55 -7.80 -0.83
N LYS A 65 -3.48 -7.95 -1.62
CA LYS A 65 -3.45 -8.77 -2.83
C LYS A 65 -2.21 -9.66 -2.82
N LEU A 66 -2.43 -10.94 -3.09
CA LEU A 66 -1.40 -11.97 -3.14
C LEU A 66 -1.19 -12.39 -4.59
N SER A 67 0.07 -12.57 -4.97
CA SER A 67 0.46 -13.33 -6.16
C SER A 67 1.78 -14.03 -5.86
N GLY A 68 1.84 -15.34 -6.09
CA GLY A 68 2.98 -16.16 -5.66
C GLY A 68 3.25 -16.01 -4.16
N ASN A 69 4.49 -15.66 -3.80
CA ASN A 69 4.89 -15.36 -2.43
C ASN A 69 4.91 -13.85 -2.13
N CYS A 70 4.40 -13.00 -3.02
CA CYS A 70 4.33 -11.56 -2.74
C CYS A 70 2.92 -11.12 -2.35
N THR A 71 2.82 -10.51 -1.17
CA THR A 71 1.61 -9.82 -0.73
C THR A 71 1.80 -8.32 -0.77
N ILE A 72 0.91 -7.62 -1.47
CA ILE A 72 0.80 -6.16 -1.44
C ILE A 72 -0.28 -5.79 -0.45
N ILE A 73 0.06 -4.97 0.54
CA ILE A 73 -0.86 -4.51 1.57
C ILE A 73 -0.99 -3.00 1.50
N VAL A 74 -2.21 -2.50 1.53
CA VAL A 74 -2.53 -1.09 1.76
C VAL A 74 -3.21 -0.97 3.11
N LEU A 75 -2.56 -0.26 4.04
CA LEU A 75 -3.17 0.14 5.31
C LEU A 75 -3.77 1.53 5.13
N ASN A 76 -5.07 1.66 5.39
CA ASN A 76 -5.84 2.89 5.28
C ASN A 76 -6.80 3.04 6.47
N PRO A 77 -6.27 3.21 7.70
CA PRO A 77 -7.08 3.17 8.92
C PRO A 77 -8.14 4.27 9.01
N THR A 78 -7.86 5.44 8.43
CA THR A 78 -8.79 6.59 8.40
C THR A 78 -9.69 6.60 7.17
N LYS A 79 -9.63 5.56 6.33
CA LYS A 79 -10.44 5.42 5.11
C LYS A 79 -10.27 6.62 4.18
N GLU A 80 -9.05 7.07 3.95
CA GLU A 80 -8.73 8.11 2.97
C GLU A 80 -9.10 7.68 1.54
N VAL A 81 -9.17 8.66 0.64
CA VAL A 81 -9.30 8.41 -0.80
C VAL A 81 -7.91 8.11 -1.36
N VAL A 82 -7.63 6.82 -1.60
CA VAL A 82 -6.35 6.36 -2.15
C VAL A 82 -6.52 6.06 -3.64
N THR A 83 -5.75 6.73 -4.49
CA THR A 83 -5.81 6.54 -5.95
C THR A 83 -4.90 5.41 -6.40
N LYS A 84 -5.24 4.81 -7.55
CA LYS A 84 -4.36 3.86 -8.25
C LYS A 84 -2.96 4.40 -8.45
N GLN A 85 -2.84 5.66 -8.89
CA GLN A 85 -1.56 6.31 -9.13
C GLN A 85 -0.70 6.41 -7.87
N GLN A 86 -1.30 6.70 -6.71
CA GLN A 86 -0.58 6.75 -5.43
C GLN A 86 -0.03 5.38 -5.04
N ILE A 87 -0.81 4.31 -5.24
CA ILE A 87 -0.36 2.94 -4.98
C ILE A 87 0.76 2.54 -5.94
N GLU A 88 0.61 2.77 -7.24
CA GLU A 88 1.63 2.41 -8.24
C GLU A 88 2.94 3.18 -8.05
N ALA A 89 2.87 4.48 -7.75
CA ALA A 89 4.04 5.30 -7.44
C ALA A 89 4.70 4.84 -6.13
N GLY A 90 3.90 4.58 -5.10
CA GLY A 90 4.40 4.08 -3.81
C GLY A 90 5.10 2.73 -3.97
N PHE A 91 4.51 1.83 -4.75
CA PHE A 91 5.04 0.50 -5.04
C PHE A 91 6.39 0.60 -5.76
N LYS A 92 6.45 1.45 -6.78
CA LYS A 92 7.68 1.69 -7.53
C LYS A 92 8.79 2.18 -6.60
N SER A 93 8.51 3.11 -5.70
CA SER A 93 9.51 3.64 -4.76
C SER A 93 10.03 2.57 -3.80
N ILE A 94 9.21 1.60 -3.38
CA ILE A 94 9.69 0.47 -2.55
C ILE A 94 10.72 -0.34 -3.33
N PHE A 95 10.41 -0.71 -4.57
CA PHE A 95 11.32 -1.52 -5.37
C PHE A 95 12.58 -0.78 -5.81
N ASP A 96 12.48 0.52 -6.11
CA ASP A 96 13.65 1.32 -6.47
C ASP A 96 14.66 1.43 -5.32
N LEU A 97 14.20 1.36 -4.05
CA LEU A 97 15.02 1.61 -2.86
C LEU A 97 15.37 0.34 -2.07
N CYS A 98 14.48 -0.63 -2.00
CA CYS A 98 14.61 -1.77 -1.08
C CYS A 98 15.06 -3.06 -1.76
N GLN A 99 15.01 -3.16 -3.10
CA GLN A 99 15.29 -4.42 -3.81
C GLN A 99 16.64 -5.05 -3.38
N PRO A 100 16.68 -6.37 -3.10
CA PRO A 100 15.63 -7.38 -3.26
C PRO A 100 14.65 -7.49 -2.08
N ASN A 101 14.78 -6.63 -1.08
CA ASN A 101 14.03 -6.74 0.16
C ASN A 101 12.62 -6.14 0.04
N THR A 102 11.77 -6.55 0.99
CA THR A 102 10.48 -5.91 1.23
C THR A 102 10.65 -4.52 1.84
N GLY A 103 9.57 -3.77 1.88
CA GLY A 103 9.56 -2.44 2.45
C GLY A 103 8.17 -1.86 2.63
N ASN A 104 8.15 -0.75 3.35
CA ASN A 104 6.96 0.02 3.70
C ASN A 104 7.12 1.43 3.13
N ASN A 105 6.09 1.91 2.45
CA ASN A 105 6.03 3.26 1.92
C ASN A 105 4.87 4.05 2.54
N PRO A 106 5.15 5.01 3.41
CA PRO A 106 4.16 5.98 3.87
C PRO A 106 3.71 6.88 2.72
N LEU A 107 2.44 6.78 2.31
CA LEU A 107 1.90 7.56 1.19
C LEU A 107 1.48 8.96 1.65
N PHE A 108 0.52 9.05 2.58
CA PHE A 108 -0.04 10.30 3.15
C PHE A 108 -1.03 9.95 4.27
N ASN A 109 -1.35 10.87 5.19
CA ASN A 109 -2.43 10.72 6.20
C ASN A 109 -2.54 9.33 6.86
N SER A 110 -1.41 8.76 7.32
CA SER A 110 -1.36 7.42 7.92
C SER A 110 -1.75 6.26 7.00
N VAL A 111 -1.78 6.49 5.68
CA VAL A 111 -1.88 5.47 4.65
C VAL A 111 -0.49 4.93 4.35
N TYR A 112 -0.34 3.61 4.41
CA TYR A 112 0.91 2.91 4.11
C TYR A 112 0.69 1.86 3.03
N LEU A 113 1.68 1.73 2.16
CA LEU A 113 1.80 0.61 1.23
C LEU A 113 2.93 -0.30 1.69
N GLN A 114 2.75 -1.61 1.59
CA GLN A 114 3.77 -2.60 1.94
C GLN A 114 3.82 -3.68 0.86
N ASN A 115 5.01 -4.16 0.53
CA ASN A 115 5.16 -5.51 -0.03
C ASN A 115 5.69 -6.42 1.09
N GLN A 116 5.26 -7.67 1.11
CA GLN A 116 5.66 -8.65 2.11
C GLN A 116 5.87 -9.99 1.45
N ASN A 117 6.74 -10.81 2.02
CA ASN A 117 6.81 -12.21 1.65
C ASN A 117 5.67 -12.94 2.37
N HIS A 118 4.77 -13.55 1.61
CA HIS A 118 3.63 -14.28 2.13
C HIS A 118 4.03 -15.42 3.07
N GLN A 119 5.20 -16.03 2.86
CA GLN A 119 5.73 -17.10 3.70
C GLN A 119 6.08 -16.63 5.11
N SER A 120 6.25 -15.32 5.31
CA SER A 120 6.44 -14.71 6.63
C SER A 120 5.12 -14.63 7.43
N GLU A 121 3.98 -14.96 6.81
CA GLU A 121 2.63 -15.03 7.39
C GLU A 121 2.14 -13.72 8.04
N HIS A 122 2.81 -12.59 7.78
CA HIS A 122 2.42 -11.27 8.29
C HIS A 122 1.06 -10.78 7.75
N ASP A 123 0.56 -11.39 6.69
CA ASP A 123 -0.70 -11.08 6.04
C ASP A 123 -1.88 -11.96 6.47
N THR A 124 -1.66 -13.02 7.25
CA THR A 124 -2.68 -13.99 7.71
C THR A 124 -3.76 -13.40 8.63
N ASN A 125 -3.55 -12.19 9.17
CA ASN A 125 -4.58 -11.43 9.89
C ASN A 125 -5.61 -10.76 8.94
N TYR A 126 -5.55 -11.02 7.63
CA TYR A 126 -6.50 -10.50 6.64
C TYR A 126 -7.74 -11.38 6.53
N PHE A 127 -8.90 -10.84 6.94
CA PHE A 127 -10.20 -11.42 6.62
C PHE A 127 -10.74 -10.75 5.36
N PRO A 128 -10.99 -11.48 4.25
CA PRO A 128 -11.59 -10.88 3.06
C PRO A 128 -13.00 -10.33 3.38
N PRO A 129 -13.48 -9.29 2.67
CA PRO A 129 -14.86 -8.82 2.81
C PRO A 129 -15.83 -9.97 2.52
N ARG A 130 -16.82 -10.17 3.40
CA ARG A 130 -17.78 -11.31 3.39
C ARG A 130 -18.66 -11.41 2.14
N ASN A 131 -18.49 -10.55 1.14
CA ASN A 131 -19.42 -10.40 0.02
C ASN A 131 -18.94 -11.06 -1.29
N PHE A 132 -17.92 -11.90 -1.24
CA PHE A 132 -17.60 -12.81 -2.35
C PHE A 132 -17.64 -14.24 -1.83
N ILE A 133 -18.82 -14.86 -1.98
CA ILE A 133 -18.90 -16.31 -2.10
C ILE A 133 -18.07 -16.68 -3.34
N GLU A 134 -17.21 -17.69 -3.17
CA GLU A 134 -16.36 -18.32 -4.18
C GLU A 134 -14.90 -17.83 -4.22
N PHE A 135 -14.11 -18.22 -3.22
CA PHE A 135 -12.80 -18.81 -3.50
C PHE A 135 -12.59 -20.06 -2.65
N THR A 136 -12.71 -21.18 -3.34
CA THR A 136 -12.15 -22.48 -3.04
C THR A 136 -10.71 -22.34 -2.51
N GLN A 137 -10.51 -22.85 -1.30
CA GLN A 137 -9.25 -23.34 -0.71
C GLN A 137 -8.02 -22.42 -0.63
N TYR A 138 -7.61 -22.16 0.62
CA TYR A 138 -6.39 -22.80 1.15
C TYR A 138 -6.70 -23.38 2.53
N LYS A 139 -7.09 -24.66 2.54
CA LYS A 139 -7.23 -25.50 3.74
C LYS A 139 -6.24 -26.65 3.61
N HIS A 140 -5.00 -26.44 4.03
CA HIS A 140 -4.18 -27.52 4.58
C HIS A 140 -4.35 -27.37 6.10
N THR A 141 -5.00 -28.27 6.84
CA THR A 141 -4.69 -29.68 6.99
C THR A 141 -5.85 -30.37 7.74
N GLN A 142 -5.89 -31.71 7.67
CA GLN A 142 -6.73 -32.68 8.38
C GLN A 142 -7.98 -33.20 7.63
N GLN A 143 -7.88 -34.49 7.34
CA GLN A 143 -8.80 -35.37 6.61
C GLN A 143 -10.23 -35.33 7.16
N PRO A 144 -11.25 -35.48 6.31
CA PRO A 144 -12.60 -35.76 6.79
C PRO A 144 -12.70 -37.22 7.22
N VAL A 145 -12.91 -37.44 8.53
CA VAL A 145 -13.54 -38.66 9.04
C VAL A 145 -14.97 -38.68 8.49
N VAL A 146 -15.28 -39.67 7.66
CA VAL A 146 -16.63 -39.90 7.14
C VAL A 146 -17.48 -40.46 8.29
N LEU A 147 -18.23 -39.60 8.97
CA LEU A 147 -19.36 -40.01 9.80
C LEU A 147 -20.57 -40.14 8.88
N GLY A 148 -20.86 -41.37 8.47
CA GLY A 148 -22.11 -41.71 7.80
C GLY A 148 -23.29 -41.53 8.75
N LEU A 149 -24.22 -40.66 8.39
CA LEU A 149 -25.55 -40.62 8.99
C LEU A 149 -26.58 -41.00 7.93
N SER A 150 -27.13 -42.19 8.15
CA SER A 150 -28.39 -42.68 7.65
C SER A 150 -29.49 -41.61 7.72
N SER A 151 -30.34 -41.55 6.69
CA SER A 151 -31.78 -41.26 6.83
C SER A 151 -32.52 -41.67 5.57
N ASP A 152 -33.34 -42.71 5.70
CA ASP A 152 -34.49 -43.02 4.86
C ASP A 152 -35.43 -41.80 4.72
N ILE A 153 -36.16 -41.71 3.59
CA ILE A 153 -37.64 -41.59 3.51
C ILE A 153 -38.11 -41.29 2.06
N GLN A 154 -38.92 -42.25 1.56
CA GLN A 154 -40.02 -42.25 0.58
C GLN A 154 -40.25 -41.09 -0.41
N SER A 155 -40.42 -41.47 -1.68
CA SER A 155 -41.75 -41.49 -2.34
C SER A 155 -41.83 -42.58 -3.41
#